data_AF-A0A6I1R1Z0-F1
#
_entry.id   AF-A0A6I1R1Z0-F1
#
_cell.length_a   1.000
_cell.length_b   1.000
_cell.length_c   1.000
_cell.angle_alpha   90.00
_cell.angle_beta   90.00
_cell.angle_gamma   90.00
#
_symmetry.space_group_name_H-M   'P 1'
#
loop_
_entity.id
_entity.type
_entity.pdbx_description
1 polymer ?
#
loop_
_entity_poly.entity_id
_entity_poly.type
_entity_poly.pdbx_seq_one_letter_code
_entity_poly.pdbx_strand_id
1 'polypeptide(L)'
;MANRYILQLTQLASAYRAAEARVVGAFFAVPRQKKEHLRWLKAQGFKEYSAIKPILDALTQLYPSIDNGIDRHEYTELTDKLADETKHARLVMDLVQEISGKKITPRDLTWLPQDRKLAKVRAAYSKSYAGLLHGSEKVTSREIRRKDETLERAAITLTEGGGGALYQVCSRLKKRGMDAKIAGVFEEILRDEMEHKDSGARLLASLIEDDTSFRRAAQIVCEISGQRLRMRNEQFGFPLSEAEMKSLDKRARQSVTGL
;
A
#
# COMPACT_ATOMS: atom_id res chain seq x y z
N MET A 1 20.49 20.63 3.23
CA MET A 1 20.77 19.24 2.76
C MET A 1 19.54 18.34 2.81
N ALA A 2 18.70 18.39 3.85
CA ALA A 2 17.46 17.60 3.98
C ALA A 2 16.56 17.56 2.72
N ASN A 3 16.41 18.68 2.00
CA ASN A 3 15.59 18.74 0.79
C ASN A 3 16.08 17.78 -0.33
N ARG A 4 17.39 17.57 -0.47
CA ARG A 4 17.94 16.67 -1.51
C ARG A 4 17.59 15.21 -1.25
N TYR A 5 17.75 14.74 0.00
CA TYR A 5 17.48 13.35 0.35
C TYR A 5 16.01 12.99 0.14
N ILE A 6 15.09 13.88 0.52
CA ILE A 6 13.66 13.64 0.35
C ILE A 6 13.25 13.66 -1.13
N LEU A 7 13.83 14.56 -1.93
CA LEU A 7 13.62 14.54 -3.37
C LEU A 7 14.08 13.21 -3.98
N GLN A 8 15.24 12.70 -3.57
CA GLN A 8 15.75 11.40 -4.02
C GLN A 8 14.84 10.23 -3.58
N LEU A 9 14.40 10.18 -2.32
CA LEU A 9 13.48 9.14 -1.85
C LEU A 9 12.11 9.20 -2.55
N THR A 10 11.61 10.40 -2.79
CA THR A 10 10.35 10.61 -3.52
C THR A 10 10.49 10.19 -4.99
N GLN A 11 11.64 10.49 -5.61
CA GLN A 11 11.98 10.04 -6.96
C GLN A 11 12.05 8.50 -7.04
N LEU A 12 12.71 7.86 -6.08
CA LEU A 12 12.79 6.41 -5.97
C LEU A 12 11.39 5.78 -5.85
N ALA A 13 10.58 6.27 -4.91
CA ALA A 13 9.20 5.82 -4.73
C ALA A 13 8.36 6.05 -6.00
N SER A 14 8.57 7.17 -6.70
CA SER A 14 7.90 7.48 -7.96
C SER A 14 8.29 6.52 -9.09
N ALA A 15 9.58 6.15 -9.19
CA ALA A 15 10.06 5.20 -10.17
C ALA A 15 9.44 3.81 -9.96
N TYR A 16 9.29 3.37 -8.70
CA TYR A 16 8.56 2.15 -8.38
C TYR A 16 7.07 2.23 -8.68
N ARG A 17 6.42 3.39 -8.42
CA ARG A 17 5.02 3.62 -8.82
C ARG A 17 4.84 3.50 -10.34
N ALA A 18 5.76 4.05 -11.13
CA ALA A 18 5.74 3.91 -12.58
C ALA A 18 5.94 2.45 -13.02
N ALA A 19 6.78 1.68 -12.31
CA ALA A 19 6.94 0.25 -12.56
C ALA A 19 5.66 -0.54 -12.25
N GLU A 20 4.98 -0.26 -11.13
CA GLU A 20 3.67 -0.86 -10.82
C GLU A 20 2.63 -0.51 -11.88
N ALA A 21 2.58 0.75 -12.33
CA ALA A 21 1.66 1.19 -13.36
C ALA A 21 1.87 0.42 -14.68
N ARG A 22 3.10 0.03 -15.02
CA ARG A 22 3.39 -0.82 -16.18
C ARG A 22 2.82 -2.23 -16.03
N VAL A 23 2.87 -2.82 -14.84
CA VAL A 23 2.25 -4.13 -14.57
C VAL A 23 0.73 -4.05 -14.77
N VAL A 24 0.09 -3.04 -14.17
CA VAL A 24 -1.37 -2.86 -14.27
C VAL A 24 -1.76 -2.57 -15.72
N GLY A 25 -1.02 -1.68 -16.39
CA GLY A 25 -1.24 -1.36 -17.81
C GLY A 25 -1.11 -2.58 -18.72
N ALA A 26 -0.13 -3.45 -18.50
CA ALA A 26 0.03 -4.69 -19.27
C ALA A 26 -1.16 -5.65 -19.12
N PHE A 27 -1.79 -5.69 -17.95
CA PHE A 27 -3.02 -6.47 -17.77
C PHE A 27 -4.16 -5.93 -18.64
N PHE A 28 -4.42 -4.62 -18.60
CA PHE A 28 -5.52 -3.98 -19.33
C PHE A 28 -5.22 -3.70 -20.81
N ALA A 29 -3.99 -3.94 -21.28
CA ALA A 29 -3.62 -3.76 -22.69
C ALA A 29 -4.28 -4.78 -23.63
N VAL A 30 -4.79 -5.89 -23.09
CA VAL A 30 -5.48 -6.94 -23.84
C VAL A 30 -6.86 -7.21 -23.21
N PRO A 31 -7.84 -7.70 -23.99
CA PRO A 31 -9.12 -8.13 -23.44
C PRO A 31 -8.95 -9.21 -22.37
N ARG A 32 -9.72 -9.10 -21.28
CA ARG A 32 -9.65 -10.01 -20.13
C ARG A 32 -11.00 -10.65 -19.86
N GLN A 33 -10.96 -11.89 -19.42
CA GLN A 33 -12.16 -12.61 -19.00
C GLN A 33 -12.60 -12.14 -17.62
N LYS A 34 -13.91 -12.22 -17.35
CA LYS A 34 -14.50 -11.94 -16.04
C LYS A 34 -13.77 -12.62 -14.88
N LYS A 35 -13.33 -13.87 -15.04
CA LYS A 35 -12.59 -14.63 -14.01
C LYS A 35 -11.23 -14.00 -13.66
N GLU A 36 -10.56 -13.38 -14.64
CA GLU A 36 -9.28 -12.71 -14.45
C GLU A 36 -9.48 -11.41 -13.65
N HIS A 37 -10.55 -10.65 -13.93
CA HIS A 37 -10.90 -9.48 -13.13
C HIS A 37 -11.23 -9.85 -11.68
N LEU A 38 -12.04 -10.89 -11.49
CA LEU A 38 -12.40 -11.37 -10.15
C LEU A 38 -11.18 -11.80 -9.32
N ARG A 39 -10.16 -12.41 -9.95
CA ARG A 39 -8.93 -12.80 -9.25
C ARG A 39 -8.24 -11.61 -8.59
N TRP A 40 -7.92 -10.57 -9.37
CA TRP A 40 -7.14 -9.45 -8.85
C TRP A 40 -7.98 -8.56 -7.92
N LEU A 41 -9.28 -8.44 -8.17
CA LEU A 41 -10.21 -7.70 -7.32
C LEU A 41 -10.40 -8.36 -5.95
N LYS A 42 -10.51 -9.70 -5.89
CA LYS A 42 -10.54 -10.44 -4.61
C LYS A 42 -9.25 -10.27 -3.81
N ALA A 43 -8.11 -10.19 -4.49
CA ALA A 43 -6.84 -9.91 -3.85
C ALA A 43 -6.74 -8.44 -3.40
N GLN A 44 -7.26 -7.49 -4.18
CA GLN A 44 -7.32 -6.10 -3.75
C GLN A 44 -8.25 -5.93 -2.55
N GLY A 45 -9.44 -6.55 -2.58
CA GLY A 45 -10.40 -6.51 -1.49
C GLY A 45 -9.83 -7.12 -0.20
N PHE A 46 -9.01 -8.17 -0.29
CA PHE A 46 -8.29 -8.71 0.87
C PHE A 46 -7.45 -7.62 1.54
N LYS A 47 -6.70 -6.84 0.75
CA LYS A 47 -5.78 -5.83 1.28
C LYS A 47 -6.53 -4.74 2.04
N GLU A 48 -7.54 -4.13 1.43
CA GLU A 48 -8.32 -3.07 2.08
C GLU A 48 -9.05 -3.63 3.33
N TYR A 49 -9.59 -4.86 3.24
CA TYR A 49 -10.29 -5.47 4.37
C TYR A 49 -9.35 -5.86 5.52
N SER A 50 -8.13 -6.30 5.22
CA SER A 50 -7.21 -6.87 6.20
C SER A 50 -6.71 -5.86 7.24
N ALA A 51 -6.73 -4.57 6.91
CA ALA A 51 -6.34 -3.48 7.81
C ALA A 51 -7.42 -3.15 8.86
N ILE A 52 -8.70 -3.44 8.59
CA ILE A 52 -9.85 -3.01 9.42
C ILE A 52 -9.73 -3.55 10.85
N LYS A 53 -9.58 -4.88 11.02
CA LYS A 53 -9.54 -5.49 12.35
C LYS A 53 -8.34 -5.02 13.18
N PRO A 54 -7.10 -5.00 12.66
CA PRO A 54 -5.94 -4.49 13.39
C PRO A 54 -6.11 -3.04 13.84
N ILE A 55 -6.65 -2.17 12.98
CA ILE A 55 -6.91 -0.77 13.32
C ILE A 55 -7.96 -0.68 14.44
N LEU A 56 -9.05 -1.44 14.34
CA LEU A 56 -10.08 -1.48 15.38
C LEU A 56 -9.53 -1.97 16.74
N ASP A 57 -8.72 -3.03 16.72
CA ASP A 57 -8.06 -3.56 17.92
C ASP A 57 -7.12 -2.50 18.53
N ALA A 58 -6.38 -1.77 17.69
CA ALA A 58 -5.49 -0.69 18.13
C ALA A 58 -6.27 0.47 18.76
N LEU A 59 -7.34 0.96 18.10
CA LEU A 59 -8.21 2.01 18.65
C LEU A 59 -8.80 1.62 20.02
N THR A 60 -9.21 0.36 20.18
CA THR A 60 -9.72 -0.17 21.45
C THR A 60 -8.64 -0.14 22.54
N GLN A 61 -7.41 -0.52 22.21
CA GLN A 61 -6.29 -0.53 23.16
C GLN A 61 -5.79 0.87 23.52
N LEU A 62 -5.85 1.83 22.59
CA LEU A 62 -5.34 3.19 22.80
C LEU A 62 -6.35 4.09 23.53
N TYR A 63 -7.65 3.80 23.42
CA TYR A 63 -8.73 4.61 23.99
C TYR A 63 -8.51 5.00 25.47
N PRO A 64 -8.09 4.10 26.39
CA PRO A 64 -7.89 4.47 27.80
C PRO A 64 -6.72 5.43 28.05
N SER A 65 -5.93 5.77 27.03
CA SER A 65 -4.72 6.59 27.16
C SER A 65 -4.74 7.86 26.31
N ILE A 66 -5.89 8.21 25.75
CA ILE A 66 -6.09 9.53 25.14
C ILE A 66 -5.81 10.59 26.22
N ASP A 67 -5.03 11.61 25.86
CA ASP A 67 -4.51 12.66 26.74
C ASP A 67 -3.61 12.15 27.90
N ASN A 68 -3.33 10.84 27.95
CA ASN A 68 -2.47 10.17 28.93
C ASN A 68 -1.39 9.34 28.21
N GLY A 69 -0.65 10.01 27.31
CA GLY A 69 0.45 9.44 26.53
C GLY A 69 0.10 9.02 25.10
N ILE A 70 -1.15 9.18 24.66
CA ILE A 70 -1.57 9.20 23.25
C ILE A 70 -2.20 10.56 22.97
N ASP A 71 -1.70 11.22 21.93
CA ASP A 71 -2.25 12.50 21.49
C ASP A 71 -3.61 12.30 20.80
N ARG A 72 -4.53 13.25 20.99
CA ARG A 72 -5.86 13.19 20.37
C ARG A 72 -5.80 13.18 18.84
N HIS A 73 -4.83 13.88 18.24
CA HIS A 73 -4.63 13.90 16.80
C HIS A 73 -4.15 12.54 16.28
N GLU A 74 -3.23 11.87 16.99
CA GLU A 74 -2.80 10.51 16.64
C GLU A 74 -3.98 9.50 16.70
N TYR A 75 -4.88 9.67 17.67
CA TYR A 75 -6.09 8.84 17.74
C TYR A 75 -7.07 9.15 16.60
N THR A 76 -7.28 10.43 16.28
CA THR A 76 -8.14 10.87 15.16
C THR A 76 -7.62 10.36 13.82
N GLU A 77 -6.31 10.44 13.55
CA GLU A 77 -5.71 9.91 12.33
C GLU A 77 -5.98 8.40 12.17
N LEU A 78 -5.93 7.64 13.27
CA LEU A 78 -6.24 6.22 13.25
C LEU A 78 -7.73 5.93 13.04
N THR A 79 -8.63 6.77 13.54
CA THR A 79 -10.07 6.66 13.26
C THR A 79 -10.40 6.99 11.80
N ASP A 80 -9.75 8.00 11.22
CA ASP A 80 -9.93 8.36 9.81
C ASP A 80 -9.44 7.23 8.92
N LYS A 81 -8.27 6.65 9.24
CA LYS A 81 -7.76 5.47 8.55
C LYS A 81 -8.73 4.28 8.64
N LEU A 82 -9.38 4.04 9.79
CA LEU A 82 -10.40 2.99 9.90
C LEU A 82 -11.56 3.23 8.93
N ALA A 83 -12.03 4.48 8.85
CA ALA A 83 -13.13 4.87 7.98
C ALA A 83 -12.78 4.65 6.50
N ASP A 84 -11.59 5.09 6.09
CA ASP A 84 -11.10 4.94 4.71
C ASP A 84 -10.96 3.46 4.32
N GLU A 85 -10.24 2.66 5.12
CA GLU A 85 -10.02 1.23 4.83
C GLU A 85 -11.36 0.46 4.79
N THR A 86 -12.30 0.82 5.67
CA THR A 86 -13.66 0.23 5.66
C THR A 86 -14.43 0.60 4.39
N LYS A 87 -14.36 1.87 3.97
CA LYS A 87 -14.98 2.36 2.73
C LYS A 87 -14.36 1.67 1.50
N HIS A 88 -13.04 1.59 1.43
CA HIS A 88 -12.32 0.96 0.31
C HIS A 88 -12.65 -0.52 0.21
N ALA A 89 -12.64 -1.25 1.33
CA ALA A 89 -13.03 -2.65 1.38
C ALA A 89 -14.47 -2.84 0.87
N ARG A 90 -15.42 -2.03 1.33
CA ARG A 90 -16.81 -2.05 0.85
C ARG A 90 -16.86 -1.84 -0.66
N LEU A 91 -16.25 -0.78 -1.19
CA LEU A 91 -16.28 -0.45 -2.61
C LEU A 91 -15.75 -1.61 -3.49
N VAL A 92 -14.62 -2.20 -3.10
CA VAL A 92 -14.03 -3.32 -3.85
C VAL A 92 -14.89 -4.59 -3.72
N MET A 93 -15.39 -4.89 -2.52
CA MET A 93 -16.23 -6.08 -2.28
C MET A 93 -17.58 -5.99 -3.00
N ASP A 94 -18.21 -4.81 -3.03
CA ASP A 94 -19.44 -4.55 -3.77
C ASP A 94 -19.20 -4.77 -5.28
N LEU A 95 -18.08 -4.30 -5.81
CA LEU A 95 -17.70 -4.53 -7.21
C LEU A 95 -17.46 -6.02 -7.51
N VAL A 96 -16.81 -6.76 -6.61
CA VAL A 96 -16.65 -8.23 -6.75
C VAL A 96 -18.02 -8.92 -6.73
N GLN A 97 -18.92 -8.52 -5.83
CA GLN A 97 -20.27 -9.06 -5.73
C GLN A 97 -21.06 -8.80 -7.01
N GLU A 98 -21.03 -7.57 -7.52
CA GLU A 98 -21.70 -7.18 -8.76
C GLU A 98 -21.15 -7.96 -9.97
N ILE A 99 -19.82 -8.01 -10.13
CA ILE A 99 -19.21 -8.73 -11.25
C ILE A 99 -19.51 -10.21 -11.14
N SER A 100 -19.40 -10.81 -9.95
CA SER A 100 -19.57 -12.25 -9.76
C SER A 100 -21.04 -12.70 -9.84
N GLY A 101 -21.98 -11.84 -9.45
CA GLY A 101 -23.40 -12.17 -9.27
C GLY A 101 -23.67 -12.99 -8.00
N LYS A 102 -22.72 -13.01 -7.05
CA LYS A 102 -22.82 -13.80 -5.81
C LYS A 102 -22.52 -12.93 -4.63
N LYS A 103 -23.18 -13.21 -3.50
CA LYS A 103 -22.84 -12.58 -2.22
C LYS A 103 -21.38 -12.91 -1.87
N ILE A 104 -20.62 -11.88 -1.51
CA ILE A 104 -19.21 -12.00 -1.14
C ILE A 104 -19.06 -11.77 0.35
N THR A 105 -18.21 -12.57 0.98
CA THR A 105 -17.79 -12.42 2.38
C THR A 105 -16.27 -12.29 2.46
N PRO A 106 -15.70 -11.89 3.61
CA PRO A 106 -14.24 -11.84 3.77
C PRO A 106 -13.52 -13.15 3.48
N ARG A 107 -14.20 -14.31 3.64
CA ARG A 107 -13.64 -15.63 3.33
C ARG A 107 -13.43 -15.87 1.84
N ASP A 108 -14.09 -15.10 0.98
CA ASP A 108 -13.98 -15.20 -0.47
C ASP A 108 -12.83 -14.36 -1.05
N LEU A 109 -12.21 -13.52 -0.22
CA LEU A 109 -11.06 -12.68 -0.54
C LEU A 109 -9.78 -13.52 -0.54
N THR A 110 -8.76 -13.07 -1.29
CA THR A 110 -7.57 -13.89 -1.55
C THR A 110 -6.31 -13.23 -1.05
N TRP A 111 -5.71 -13.82 0.00
CA TRP A 111 -4.38 -13.40 0.45
C TRP A 111 -3.27 -14.10 -0.35
N LEU A 112 -2.70 -13.37 -1.30
CA LEU A 112 -1.73 -13.91 -2.25
C LEU A 112 -0.33 -14.16 -1.64
N PRO A 113 0.43 -15.14 -2.14
CA PRO A 113 1.77 -15.46 -1.63
C PRO A 113 2.76 -14.29 -1.59
N GLN A 114 2.83 -13.46 -2.63
CA GLN A 114 3.72 -12.31 -2.68
C GLN A 114 3.27 -11.18 -1.75
N ASP A 115 1.98 -11.11 -1.44
CA ASP A 115 1.44 -10.17 -0.46
C ASP A 115 1.79 -10.60 0.98
N ARG A 116 1.74 -11.91 1.27
CA ARG A 116 2.30 -12.48 2.51
C ARG A 116 3.79 -12.19 2.66
N LYS A 117 4.55 -12.31 1.57
CA LYS A 117 5.98 -11.95 1.55
C LYS A 117 6.18 -10.45 1.80
N LEU A 118 5.34 -9.59 1.22
CA LEU A 118 5.38 -8.15 1.49
C LEU A 118 5.14 -7.84 2.97
N ALA A 119 4.15 -8.49 3.60
CA ALA A 119 3.92 -8.35 5.04
C ALA A 119 5.15 -8.78 5.87
N LYS A 120 5.83 -9.87 5.48
CA LYS A 120 7.07 -10.32 6.14
C LYS A 120 8.23 -9.33 5.97
N VAL A 121 8.42 -8.77 4.78
CA VAL A 121 9.46 -7.76 4.53
C VAL A 121 9.20 -6.52 5.39
N ARG A 122 7.94 -6.06 5.47
CA ARG A 122 7.57 -4.94 6.37
C ARG A 122 7.83 -5.29 7.84
N ALA A 123 7.49 -6.49 8.26
CA ALA A 123 7.67 -6.94 9.65
C ALA A 123 9.14 -7.02 10.08
N ALA A 124 10.06 -7.25 9.13
CA ALA A 124 11.50 -7.23 9.39
C ALA A 124 12.02 -5.82 9.75
N TYR A 125 11.31 -4.77 9.32
CA TYR A 125 11.64 -3.37 9.63
C TYR A 125 10.83 -2.80 10.79
N SER A 126 9.54 -3.11 10.84
CA SER A 126 8.68 -2.76 11.97
C SER A 126 7.57 -3.79 12.12
N LYS A 127 7.75 -4.70 13.08
CA LYS A 127 6.80 -5.79 13.36
C LYS A 127 5.40 -5.25 13.71
N SER A 128 5.39 -4.25 14.56
CA SER A 128 4.18 -3.58 15.05
C SER A 128 3.41 -2.87 13.93
N TYR A 129 4.12 -2.16 13.06
CA TYR A 129 3.51 -1.46 11.94
C TYR A 129 3.01 -2.44 10.87
N ALA A 130 3.76 -3.51 10.59
CA ALA A 130 3.29 -4.58 9.70
C ALA A 130 2.02 -5.27 10.24
N GLY A 131 1.93 -5.47 11.56
CA GLY A 131 0.73 -5.98 12.23
C GLY A 131 -0.49 -5.07 12.02
N LEU A 132 -0.32 -3.75 12.10
CA LEU A 132 -1.40 -2.78 11.83
C LEU A 132 -1.87 -2.82 10.37
N LEU A 133 -0.97 -3.03 9.42
CA LEU A 133 -1.30 -2.98 7.99
C LEU A 133 -1.95 -4.26 7.45
N HIS A 134 -1.60 -5.43 8.01
CA HIS A 134 -1.95 -6.73 7.43
C HIS A 134 -2.50 -7.75 8.43
N GLY A 135 -2.64 -7.36 9.71
CA GLY A 135 -3.10 -8.25 10.77
C GLY A 135 -2.23 -9.48 11.01
N SER A 136 -0.98 -9.43 10.57
CA SER A 136 -0.07 -10.58 10.65
C SER A 136 0.34 -10.92 12.09
N GLU A 137 0.21 -9.97 13.02
CA GLU A 137 0.66 -10.08 14.41
C GLU A 137 -0.25 -9.26 15.34
N LYS A 138 -0.37 -9.70 16.60
CA LYS A 138 -1.08 -8.92 17.63
C LYS A 138 -0.18 -7.76 18.06
N VAL A 139 -0.64 -6.53 17.86
CA VAL A 139 0.07 -5.33 18.28
C VAL A 139 -0.39 -4.93 19.69
N THR A 140 0.57 -4.64 20.57
CA THR A 140 0.33 -4.15 21.93
C THR A 140 0.38 -2.63 22.00
N SER A 141 -0.26 -2.03 23.01
CA SER A 141 -0.20 -0.58 23.26
C SER A 141 1.22 -0.04 23.39
N ARG A 142 2.15 -0.82 23.99
CA ARG A 142 3.57 -0.48 24.08
C ARG A 142 4.22 -0.40 22.70
N GLU A 143 3.94 -1.38 21.84
CA GLU A 143 4.48 -1.42 20.49
C GLU A 143 3.94 -0.29 19.62
N ILE A 144 2.68 0.10 19.77
CA ILE A 144 2.13 1.25 19.05
C ILE A 144 2.91 2.53 19.41
N ARG A 145 3.22 2.72 20.70
CA ARG A 145 3.93 3.91 21.23
C ARG A 145 5.44 3.93 21.00
N ARG A 146 6.03 2.89 20.40
CA ARG A 146 7.47 2.84 20.13
C ARG A 146 7.89 3.94 19.14
N LYS A 147 8.96 4.65 19.48
CA LYS A 147 9.57 5.73 18.67
C LYS A 147 10.95 5.37 18.11
N ASP A 148 11.48 4.21 18.48
CA ASP A 148 12.79 3.71 18.03
C ASP A 148 12.77 3.16 16.59
N GLU A 149 11.58 3.01 16.01
CA GLU A 149 11.36 2.58 14.62
C GLU A 149 10.73 3.70 13.76
N THR A 150 10.82 4.97 14.19
CA THR A 150 10.11 6.08 13.50
C THR A 150 10.62 6.28 12.07
N LEU A 151 11.92 6.13 11.81
CA LEU A 151 12.48 6.17 10.45
C LEU A 151 11.93 5.03 9.59
N GLU A 152 11.96 3.81 10.11
CA GLU A 152 11.43 2.61 9.44
C GLU A 152 9.96 2.77 9.10
N ARG A 153 9.13 3.19 10.05
CA ARG A 153 7.71 3.43 9.85
C ARG A 153 7.47 4.48 8.77
N ALA A 154 8.15 5.62 8.84
CA ALA A 154 8.01 6.68 7.85
C ALA A 154 8.44 6.22 6.44
N ALA A 155 9.49 5.41 6.34
CA ALA A 155 9.92 4.80 5.08
C ALA A 155 8.89 3.79 4.54
N ILE A 156 8.30 2.96 5.40
CA ILE A 156 7.20 2.06 5.02
C ILE A 156 5.99 2.87 4.52
N THR A 157 5.57 3.92 5.24
CA THR A 157 4.47 4.80 4.85
C THR A 157 4.70 5.46 3.49
N LEU A 158 5.93 5.91 3.19
CA LEU A 158 6.26 6.45 1.86
C LEU A 158 6.00 5.43 0.74
N THR A 159 6.18 4.13 1.02
CA THR A 159 5.88 3.07 0.05
C THR A 159 4.40 2.74 -0.04
N GLU A 160 3.57 3.04 0.98
CA GLU A 160 2.13 2.74 1.01
C GLU A 160 1.35 3.51 -0.04
N GLY A 161 1.70 4.79 -0.25
CA GLY A 161 1.21 5.61 -1.35
C GLY A 161 1.49 5.04 -2.75
N GLY A 162 2.24 3.93 -2.86
CA GLY A 162 2.32 3.11 -4.06
C GLY A 162 0.98 2.48 -4.49
N GLY A 163 -0.06 2.50 -3.64
CA GLY A 163 -1.42 2.08 -3.99
C GLY A 163 -1.97 2.92 -5.13
N GLY A 164 -1.55 4.19 -5.14
CA GLY A 164 -1.90 5.17 -6.16
C GLY A 164 -1.60 4.72 -7.58
N ALA A 165 -0.61 3.87 -7.86
CA ALA A 165 -0.37 3.41 -9.24
C ALA A 165 -1.51 2.54 -9.78
N LEU A 166 -2.04 1.62 -8.97
CA LEU A 166 -3.21 0.82 -9.33
C LEU A 166 -4.42 1.74 -9.53
N TYR A 167 -4.71 2.57 -8.52
CA TYR A 167 -5.91 3.39 -8.49
C TYR A 167 -5.90 4.43 -9.62
N GLN A 168 -4.72 5.00 -9.92
CA GLN A 168 -4.51 5.92 -11.05
C GLN A 168 -4.69 5.24 -12.41
N VAL A 169 -4.19 4.02 -12.61
CA VAL A 169 -4.40 3.31 -13.88
C VAL A 169 -5.87 2.91 -14.02
N CYS A 170 -6.47 2.35 -12.97
CA CYS A 170 -7.85 1.88 -12.99
C CYS A 170 -8.87 3.02 -13.16
N SER A 171 -8.70 4.15 -12.47
CA SER A 171 -9.59 5.32 -12.61
C SER A 171 -9.67 5.87 -14.04
N ARG A 172 -8.60 5.66 -14.83
CA ARG A 172 -8.47 6.11 -16.22
C ARG A 172 -8.90 5.08 -17.26
N LEU A 173 -9.43 3.92 -16.85
CA LEU A 173 -9.93 2.92 -17.79
C LEU A 173 -11.10 3.49 -18.61
N LYS A 174 -11.33 2.87 -19.77
CA LYS A 174 -12.41 3.25 -20.67
C LYS A 174 -13.74 3.17 -19.94
N LYS A 175 -14.57 4.20 -20.04
CA LYS A 175 -15.89 4.27 -19.40
C LYS A 175 -16.95 3.46 -20.18
N ARG A 176 -16.69 2.17 -20.44
CA ARG A 176 -17.66 1.21 -21.02
C ARG A 176 -17.60 -0.15 -20.32
N GLY A 177 -18.75 -0.82 -20.20
CA GLY A 177 -18.83 -2.19 -19.70
C GLY A 177 -18.23 -2.37 -18.30
N MET A 178 -17.45 -3.44 -18.10
CA MET A 178 -16.81 -3.76 -16.82
C MET A 178 -15.74 -2.73 -16.42
N ASP A 179 -15.00 -2.20 -17.40
CA ASP A 179 -13.96 -1.20 -17.18
C ASP A 179 -14.53 0.10 -16.60
N ALA A 180 -15.75 0.49 -16.99
CA ALA A 180 -16.43 1.65 -16.40
C ALA A 180 -16.65 1.49 -14.89
N LYS A 181 -17.11 0.31 -14.47
CA LYS A 181 -17.43 0.01 -13.07
C LYS A 181 -16.15 -0.01 -12.22
N ILE A 182 -15.11 -0.66 -12.74
CA ILE A 182 -13.77 -0.64 -12.16
C ILE A 182 -13.28 0.81 -12.05
N ALA A 183 -13.37 1.59 -13.12
CA ALA A 183 -12.90 2.97 -13.12
C ALA A 183 -13.60 3.83 -12.08
N GLY A 184 -14.92 3.70 -11.92
CA GLY A 184 -15.68 4.46 -10.92
C GLY A 184 -15.21 4.17 -9.48
N VAL A 185 -15.10 2.89 -9.12
CA VAL A 185 -14.64 2.49 -7.79
C VAL A 185 -13.23 2.98 -7.50
N PHE A 186 -12.30 2.81 -8.44
CA PHE A 186 -10.91 3.19 -8.22
C PHE A 186 -10.65 4.69 -8.34
N GLU A 187 -11.56 5.45 -8.96
CA GLU A 187 -11.54 6.91 -8.94
C GLU A 187 -11.95 7.46 -7.57
N GLU A 188 -12.91 6.82 -6.90
CA GLU A 188 -13.30 7.17 -5.53
C GLU A 188 -12.16 6.88 -4.55
N ILE A 189 -11.60 5.67 -4.57
CA ILE A 189 -10.45 5.29 -3.73
C ILE A 189 -9.25 6.21 -3.97
N LEU A 190 -8.94 6.53 -5.24
CA LEU A 190 -7.83 7.43 -5.56
C LEU A 190 -7.98 8.82 -4.92
N ARG A 191 -9.21 9.32 -4.81
CA ARG A 191 -9.49 10.63 -4.24
C ARG A 191 -9.16 10.67 -2.75
N ASP A 192 -9.63 9.67 -2.01
CA ASP A 192 -9.35 9.52 -0.58
C ASP A 192 -7.83 9.41 -0.34
N GLU A 193 -7.14 8.60 -1.16
CA GLU A 193 -5.69 8.38 -1.07
C GLU A 193 -4.83 9.62 -1.38
N MET A 194 -5.35 10.56 -2.18
CA MET A 194 -4.62 11.79 -2.50
C MET A 194 -4.45 12.72 -1.29
N GLU A 195 -5.36 12.65 -0.32
CA GLU A 195 -5.29 13.44 0.91
C GLU A 195 -4.15 12.93 1.83
N HIS A 196 -3.82 11.63 1.74
CA HIS A 196 -2.83 10.96 2.59
C HIS A 196 -1.41 10.87 1.99
N LYS A 197 -1.26 11.18 0.71
CA LYS A 197 -0.10 10.84 -0.14
C LYS A 197 1.26 11.39 0.33
N ASP A 198 1.26 12.54 1.02
CA ASP A 198 2.49 13.26 1.37
C ASP A 198 2.92 13.05 2.84
N SER A 199 2.16 12.29 3.62
CA SER A 199 2.44 12.04 5.04
C SER A 199 3.83 11.43 5.29
N GLY A 200 4.17 10.36 4.56
CA GLY A 200 5.47 9.69 4.69
C GLY A 200 6.66 10.57 4.29
N ALA A 201 6.52 11.36 3.23
CA ALA A 201 7.58 12.28 2.78
C ALA A 201 7.80 13.41 3.79
N ARG A 202 6.72 13.97 4.36
CA ARG A 202 6.82 14.99 5.41
C ARG A 202 7.52 14.47 6.66
N LEU A 203 7.17 13.27 7.14
CA LEU A 203 7.81 12.65 8.29
C LEU A 203 9.30 12.38 8.04
N LEU A 204 9.65 11.80 6.89
CA LEU A 204 11.04 11.55 6.54
C LEU A 204 11.86 12.84 6.48
N ALA A 205 11.28 13.95 6.04
CA ALA A 205 11.97 15.25 5.96
C ALA A 205 12.48 15.73 7.33
N SER A 206 11.78 15.41 8.41
CA SER A 206 12.21 15.70 9.77
C SER A 206 13.17 14.66 10.38
N LEU A 207 13.32 13.49 9.77
CA LEU A 207 14.07 12.36 10.34
C LEU A 207 15.41 12.11 9.64
N ILE A 208 15.58 12.59 8.42
CA ILE A 208 16.79 12.37 7.63
C ILE A 208 17.71 13.56 7.76
N GLU A 209 18.74 13.39 8.59
CA GLU A 209 19.72 14.43 8.91
C GLU A 209 21.03 14.22 8.13
N ASP A 210 21.35 12.98 7.76
CA ASP A 210 22.64 12.57 7.22
C ASP A 210 22.55 11.47 6.15
N ASP A 211 23.69 11.12 5.56
CA ASP A 211 23.79 10.05 4.56
C ASP A 211 23.40 8.67 5.12
N THR A 212 23.63 8.43 6.42
CA THR A 212 23.36 7.13 7.06
C THR A 212 21.87 6.87 7.14
N SER A 213 21.11 7.83 7.70
CA SER A 213 19.65 7.80 7.78
C SER A 213 19.01 7.78 6.39
N PHE A 214 19.57 8.53 5.43
CA PHE A 214 19.13 8.47 4.03
C PHE A 214 19.31 7.08 3.42
N ARG A 215 20.51 6.48 3.49
CA ARG A 215 20.79 5.14 2.92
C ARG A 215 19.90 4.08 3.56
N ARG A 216 19.67 4.18 4.88
CA ARG A 216 18.77 3.30 5.60
C ARG A 216 17.34 3.41 5.07
N ALA A 217 16.79 4.62 4.96
CA ALA A 217 15.45 4.83 4.41
C ALA A 217 15.34 4.35 2.95
N ALA A 218 16.36 4.61 2.13
CA ALA A 218 16.35 4.20 0.73
C ALA A 218 16.44 2.68 0.54
N GLN A 219 17.18 1.97 1.41
CA GLN A 219 17.19 0.51 1.45
C GLN A 219 15.77 -0.03 1.72
N ILE A 220 15.11 0.49 2.75
CA ILE A 220 13.74 0.09 3.12
C ILE A 220 12.78 0.31 1.96
N VAL A 221 12.82 1.50 1.33
CA VAL A 221 11.99 1.82 0.17
C VAL A 221 12.28 0.84 -0.98
N CYS A 222 13.54 0.58 -1.32
CA CYS A 222 13.91 -0.37 -2.37
C CYS A 222 13.36 -1.79 -2.12
N GLU A 223 13.55 -2.32 -0.91
CA GLU A 223 13.15 -3.68 -0.59
C GLU A 223 11.62 -3.85 -0.57
N ILE A 224 10.92 -2.92 0.08
CA ILE A 224 9.46 -2.97 0.17
C ILE A 224 8.83 -2.71 -1.20
N SER A 225 9.27 -1.67 -1.93
CA SER A 225 8.72 -1.38 -3.25
C SER A 225 9.07 -2.45 -4.28
N GLY A 226 10.26 -3.06 -4.21
CA GLY A 226 10.63 -4.19 -5.05
C GLY A 226 9.76 -5.43 -4.78
N GLN A 227 9.48 -5.75 -3.52
CA GLN A 227 8.57 -6.84 -3.16
C GLN A 227 7.12 -6.51 -3.56
N ARG A 228 6.70 -5.24 -3.40
CA ARG A 228 5.38 -4.76 -3.81
C ARG A 228 5.16 -4.86 -5.31
N LEU A 229 6.18 -4.55 -6.11
CA LEU A 229 6.17 -4.73 -7.56
C LEU A 229 5.92 -6.21 -7.94
N ARG A 230 6.60 -7.16 -7.28
CA ARG A 230 6.35 -8.61 -7.47
C ARG A 230 4.94 -9.01 -7.06
N MET A 231 4.45 -8.49 -5.94
CA MET A 231 3.07 -8.70 -5.49
C MET A 231 2.06 -8.19 -6.51
N ARG A 232 2.27 -7.00 -7.08
CA ARG A 232 1.39 -6.45 -8.12
C ARG A 232 1.35 -7.35 -9.35
N ASN A 233 2.49 -7.89 -9.78
CA ASN A 233 2.51 -8.81 -10.93
C ASN A 233 1.73 -10.10 -10.65
N GLU A 234 1.88 -10.70 -9.47
CA GLU A 234 1.09 -11.88 -9.08
C GLU A 234 -0.41 -11.59 -8.97
N GLN A 235 -0.76 -10.42 -8.43
CA GLN A 235 -2.14 -9.96 -8.29
C GLN A 235 -2.86 -9.95 -9.64
N PHE A 236 -2.20 -9.46 -10.68
CA PHE A 236 -2.74 -9.43 -12.05
C PHE A 236 -2.50 -10.72 -12.86
N GLY A 237 -2.02 -11.80 -12.23
CA GLY A 237 -1.83 -13.08 -12.92
C GLY A 237 -0.59 -13.13 -13.80
N PHE A 238 0.47 -12.40 -13.44
CA PHE A 238 1.76 -12.34 -14.12
C PHE A 238 1.71 -11.78 -15.56
N PRO A 239 1.17 -10.57 -15.78
CA PRO A 239 1.15 -9.96 -17.11
C PRO A 239 2.54 -9.61 -17.66
N LEU A 240 3.56 -9.51 -16.80
CA LEU A 240 4.96 -9.31 -17.20
C LEU A 240 5.83 -10.51 -16.83
N SER A 241 6.80 -10.81 -17.68
CA SER A 241 7.80 -11.86 -17.47
C SER A 241 8.80 -11.51 -16.35
N GLU A 242 9.49 -12.52 -15.83
CA GLU A 242 10.50 -12.30 -14.78
C GLU A 242 11.64 -11.36 -15.26
N ALA A 243 12.04 -11.44 -16.52
CA ALA A 243 13.06 -10.57 -17.11
C ALA A 243 12.60 -9.10 -17.13
N GLU A 244 11.35 -8.85 -17.52
CA GLU A 244 10.76 -7.51 -17.49
C GLU A 244 10.66 -6.97 -16.06
N MET A 245 10.26 -7.81 -15.11
CA MET A 245 10.17 -7.45 -13.70
C MET A 245 11.54 -7.08 -13.12
N LYS A 246 12.60 -7.85 -13.42
CA LYS A 246 13.98 -7.53 -13.03
C LYS A 246 14.45 -6.22 -13.65
N SER A 247 14.12 -5.98 -14.93
CA SER A 247 14.44 -4.73 -15.63
C SER A 247 13.75 -3.52 -15.01
N LEU A 248 12.48 -3.65 -14.60
CA LEU A 248 11.75 -2.60 -13.91
C LEU A 248 12.34 -2.28 -12.53
N ASP A 249 12.63 -3.30 -11.73
CA ASP A 249 13.25 -3.11 -10.41
C ASP A 249 14.63 -2.45 -10.53
N LYS A 250 15.47 -2.92 -11.46
CA LYS A 250 16.79 -2.33 -11.72
C LYS A 250 16.69 -0.85 -12.11
N ARG A 251 15.79 -0.50 -13.03
CA ARG A 251 15.59 0.89 -13.45
C ARG A 251 15.07 1.77 -12.32
N ALA A 252 14.18 1.25 -11.47
CA ALA A 252 13.69 2.00 -10.32
C ALA A 252 14.82 2.30 -9.33
N ARG A 253 15.65 1.31 -8.99
CA ARG A 253 16.83 1.49 -8.12
C ARG A 253 17.83 2.51 -8.68
N GLN A 254 18.06 2.46 -10.00
CA GLN A 254 18.97 3.38 -10.70
C GLN A 254 18.41 4.80 -10.87
N SER A 255 17.17 5.07 -10.47
CA SER A 255 16.58 6.42 -10.55
C SER A 255 17.25 7.41 -9.59
N VAL A 256 17.96 6.90 -8.58
CA VAL A 256 18.74 7.71 -7.63
C VAL A 256 20.20 7.25 -7.71
N THR A 257 21.09 8.19 -8.01
CA THR A 257 22.55 7.94 -8.05
C THR A 257 23.11 7.71 -6.66
N GLY A 258 23.93 6.67 -6.48
CA GLY A 258 24.65 6.40 -5.23
C GLY A 258 23.91 5.48 -4.24
N LEU A 259 22.88 4.76 -4.70
CA LEU A 259 22.28 3.62 -4.00
C LEU A 259 22.98 2.30 -4.35
#